data_AF-A0A2D5C9H9-F1
#
_entry.id   AF-A0A2D5C9H9-F1
#
_cell.length_a   1.000
_cell.length_b   1.000
_cell.length_c   1.000
_cell.angle_alpha   90.00
_cell.angle_beta   90.00
_cell.angle_gamma   90.00
#
_symmetry.space_group_name_H-M   'P 1'
#
loop_
_entity.id
_entity.type
_entity.pdbx_description
1 polymer ?
#
loop_
_entity_poly.entity_id
_entity_poly.type
_entity_poly.pdbx_seq_one_letter_code
_entity_poly.pdbx_strand_id
1 'polypeptide(L)' 'DMVKNPTYTGITPEFWGNMDMLSGEDEWVFWGTPNCGKGQPSQIGHTGHPASPARFKNTRIGVRG' A
#
# COMPACT_ATOMS: atom_id res chain seq x y z
N ASP A 1 -0.66 -16.76 -14.94
CA ASP A 1 -1.30 -17.19 -13.67
C ASP A 1 -1.41 -16.05 -12.68
N MET A 2 -2.46 -16.05 -11.85
CA MET A 2 -2.69 -15.04 -10.81
C MET A 2 -1.85 -15.36 -9.56
N VAL A 3 -1.09 -14.37 -9.08
CA VAL A 3 -0.30 -14.49 -7.84
C VAL A 3 -1.18 -14.20 -6.62
N LYS A 4 -1.04 -14.98 -5.55
CA LYS A 4 -1.77 -14.80 -4.29
C LYS A 4 -0.79 -14.47 -3.15
N ASN A 5 -1.22 -13.61 -2.23
CA ASN A 5 -0.48 -13.20 -1.03
C ASN A 5 0.96 -12.70 -1.32
N PRO A 6 1.16 -11.75 -2.25
CA PRO A 6 2.48 -11.20 -2.48
C PRO A 6 2.95 -10.37 -1.28
N THR A 7 4.24 -10.46 -0.98
CA THR A 7 4.91 -9.62 0.02
C THR A 7 5.93 -8.72 -0.67
N TYR A 8 6.17 -7.54 -0.11
CA TYR A 8 7.17 -6.59 -0.60
C TYR A 8 7.83 -5.85 0.57
N THR A 9 9.01 -5.28 0.33
CA THR A 9 9.72 -4.42 1.30
C THR A 9 10.58 -3.39 0.60
N GLY A 10 10.94 -2.32 1.31
CA GLY A 10 11.83 -1.26 0.85
C GLY A 10 12.04 -0.16 1.88
N ILE A 11 13.10 0.64 1.70
CA ILE A 11 13.33 1.87 2.45
C ILE A 11 12.35 2.93 1.93
N THR A 12 11.57 3.57 2.82
CA THR A 12 10.43 4.44 2.42
C THR A 12 10.77 5.44 1.31
N PRO A 13 11.82 6.30 1.43
CA PRO A 13 12.19 7.20 0.33
C PRO A 13 12.52 6.50 -0.99
N GLU A 14 13.20 5.35 -0.95
CA GLU A 14 13.57 4.60 -2.16
C GLU A 14 12.36 3.92 -2.79
N PHE A 15 11.47 3.34 -1.98
CA PHE A 15 10.25 2.71 -2.47
C PHE A 15 9.36 3.73 -3.17
N TRP A 16 9.07 4.86 -2.52
CA TRP A 16 8.26 5.91 -3.13
C TRP A 16 8.97 6.60 -4.30
N GLY A 17 10.30 6.75 -4.24
CA GLY A 17 11.10 7.27 -5.36
C GLY A 17 11.10 6.37 -6.60
N ASN A 18 10.79 5.07 -6.45
CA ASN A 18 10.64 4.13 -7.56
C ASN A 18 9.22 4.13 -8.18
N MET A 19 8.29 4.96 -7.68
CA MET A 19 6.98 5.14 -8.29
C MET A 19 7.11 5.89 -9.61
N ASP A 20 6.71 5.27 -10.72
CA ASP A 20 6.87 5.86 -12.06
C ASP A 20 5.56 6.05 -12.81
N MET A 21 4.44 5.64 -12.23
CA MET A 21 3.11 5.83 -12.80
C MET A 21 2.05 5.84 -11.71
N LEU A 22 1.09 6.75 -11.83
CA LEU A 22 -0.13 6.84 -11.03
C LEU A 22 -1.32 6.77 -11.99
N SER A 23 -2.41 6.14 -11.56
CA SER A 23 -3.67 6.13 -12.31
C SER A 23 -4.39 7.48 -12.27
N GLY A 24 -5.42 7.63 -13.10
CA GLY A 24 -6.21 8.84 -13.18
C GLY A 24 -7.27 8.93 -12.08
N GLU A 25 -8.11 9.95 -12.19
CA GLU A 25 -9.20 10.19 -11.24
C GLU A 25 -10.27 9.09 -11.32
N ASP A 26 -10.48 8.50 -12.50
CA ASP A 26 -11.51 7.48 -12.72
C ASP A 26 -11.22 6.16 -11.97
N GLU A 27 -9.96 5.88 -11.66
CA GLU A 27 -9.55 4.70 -10.88
C GLU A 27 -9.37 4.97 -9.38
N TRP A 28 -9.66 6.19 -8.93
CA TRP A 28 -9.56 6.58 -7.53
C TRP A 28 -10.73 5.99 -6.74
N VAL A 29 -10.42 5.22 -5.69
CA VAL A 29 -11.44 4.55 -4.87
C VAL A 29 -11.18 4.80 -3.39
N PHE A 30 -12.25 5.04 -2.62
CA PHE A 30 -12.18 5.07 -1.16
C PHE A 30 -12.03 3.66 -0.61
N TRP A 31 -10.94 3.44 0.11
CA TRP A 31 -10.72 2.23 0.90
C TRP A 31 -10.75 2.57 2.38
N GLY A 32 -11.24 1.66 3.20
CA GLY A 32 -11.28 1.86 4.64
C GLY A 32 -11.38 0.55 5.38
N THR A 33 -10.87 0.55 6.60
CA THR A 33 -11.03 -0.54 7.55
C THR A 33 -11.74 -0.01 8.80
N PRO A 34 -12.59 -0.82 9.45
CA PRO A 34 -13.21 -0.42 10.72
C PRO A 34 -12.17 -0.13 11.81
N ASN A 35 -10.99 -0.74 11.69
CA ASN A 35 -9.92 -0.67 12.67
C ASN A 35 -8.68 -0.01 12.06
N CYS A 36 -8.17 1.05 12.71
CA CYS A 36 -6.95 1.76 12.31
C CYS A 36 -5.69 0.88 12.40
N GLY A 37 -5.66 -0.09 13.32
CA GLY A 37 -4.51 -1.00 13.52
C GLY A 37 -3.22 -0.30 13.95
N LYS A 38 -3.27 1.01 14.24
CA LYS A 38 -2.14 1.83 14.69
C LYS A 38 -2.07 1.90 16.21
N GLY A 39 -0.84 2.07 16.72
CA GLY A 39 -0.56 2.37 18.12
C GLY A 39 -0.09 1.19 18.97
N GLN A 40 0.83 1.50 19.89
CA GLN A 40 1.13 0.69 21.07
C GLN A 40 1.05 1.64 22.29
N PRO A 41 -0.01 1.61 23.11
CA PRO A 41 -1.17 0.69 23.08
C PRO A 41 -2.08 0.87 21.85
N SER A 42 -2.85 -0.18 21.52
CA SER A 42 -3.73 -0.20 20.34
C SER A 42 -4.80 0.88 20.43
N GLN A 43 -4.98 1.65 19.35
CA GLN A 43 -6.03 2.64 19.23
C GLN A 43 -7.08 2.19 18.21
N ILE A 44 -8.35 2.32 18.57
CA ILE A 44 -9.49 2.01 17.71
C ILE A 44 -10.01 3.33 17.13
N GLY A 45 -10.14 3.37 15.80
CA GLY A 45 -10.70 4.50 15.09
C GLY A 45 -11.00 4.12 13.64
N HIS A 46 -12.11 4.64 13.13
CA HIS A 46 -12.45 4.49 11.72
C HIS A 46 -11.39 5.19 10.87
N THR A 47 -10.80 4.45 9.95
CA THR A 47 -9.75 4.98 9.07
C THR A 47 -10.12 4.69 7.63
N GLY A 48 -10.30 5.77 6.86
CA GLY A 48 -10.50 5.72 5.42
C GLY A 48 -9.38 6.47 4.72
N HIS A 49 -8.85 5.89 3.65
CA HIS A 49 -7.94 6.57 2.75
C HIS A 49 -8.41 6.34 1.32
N PRO A 50 -8.59 7.40 0.53
CA PRO A 50 -8.68 7.21 -0.89
C PRO A 50 -7.34 6.70 -1.43
N ALA A 51 -7.40 5.74 -2.35
CA ALA A 51 -6.20 5.19 -2.99
C ALA A 51 -6.44 5.00 -4.49
N SER A 52 -5.44 5.43 -5.26
CA SER A 52 -5.33 5.18 -6.70
C SER A 52 -4.27 4.11 -6.94
N PRO A 53 -4.50 3.17 -7.87
CA PRO A 53 -3.45 2.27 -8.36
C PRO A 53 -2.18 3.03 -8.78
N ALA A 54 -1.02 2.51 -8.39
CA ALA A 54 0.29 3.06 -8.74
C ALA A 54 1.25 1.93 -9.14
N ARG A 55 2.21 2.25 -10.02
CA ARG A 55 3.26 1.33 -10.45
C ARG A 55 4.58 1.71 -9.78
N PHE A 56 5.21 0.71 -9.18
CA PHE A 56 6.52 0.83 -8.55
C PHE A 56 7.50 -0.08 -9.27
N LYS A 57 8.60 0.49 -9.76
CA LYS A 57 9.71 -0.27 -10.34
C LYS A 57 10.67 -0.75 -9.24
N ASN A 58 11.55 -1.69 -9.57
CA ASN A 58 12.68 -2.08 -8.73
C ASN A 58 12.32 -2.43 -7.27
N THR A 59 11.08 -2.85 -7.01
CA THR A 59 10.60 -3.20 -5.68
C THR A 59 10.94 -4.65 -5.37
N ARG A 60 11.55 -4.90 -4.23
CA ARG A 60 11.82 -6.27 -3.76
C ARG A 60 10.51 -6.94 -3.36
N ILE A 61 10.16 -8.00 -4.07
CA ILE A 61 8.97 -8.84 -3.80
C ILE A 61 9.36 -10.23 -3.27
N GLY A 62 8.41 -10.94 -2.68
CA GLY A 62 8.59 -12.32 -2.22
C GLY A 62 9.39 -12.44 -0.93
N VAL A 63 9.36 -11.40 -0.09
CA VAL A 63 10.01 -11.38 1.23
C VAL A 63 9.29 -12.36 2.16
N ARG A 64 10.04 -13.24 2.82
CA ARG A 64 9.52 -14.14 3.85
C ARG A 64 10.14 -13.74 5.19
N GLY A 65 9.33 -13.75 6.24
CA GLY A 65 9.79 -13.62 7.62
C GLY A 65 10.31 -14.94 8.16
#